data_AF-A0A7L9FH88-F1
#
_entry.id   AF-A0A7L9FH88-F1
#
_cell.length_a   1.000
_cell.length_b   1.000
_cell.length_c   1.000
_cell.angle_alpha   90.00
_cell.angle_beta   90.00
_cell.angle_gamma   90.00
#
_symmetry.space_group_name_H-M   'P 1'
#
loop_
_entity.id
_entity.type
_entity.pdbx_description
1 polymer ?
#
loop_
_entity_poly.entity_id
_entity_poly.type
_entity_poly.pdbx_seq_one_letter_code
_entity_poly.pdbx_strand_id
1 'polypeptide(L)'
;MSTVTIRGVDEKTYRKIKAIAALRGVKVGDIVNEALKLWLSIRPEVLEAFSTIDEEADRNRKAYESLRSELEKYKGKYVAIAHGSLLGVYDSIKEAAEAVERANARHGIVKKIVEEAPEKVELGWSLVEL
;
A
#
# COMPACT_ATOMS: atom_id res chain seq x y z
N MET A 1 18.20 -6.58 -0.93
CA MET A 1 18.29 -5.11 -0.79
C MET A 1 17.40 -4.48 -1.86
N SER A 2 16.44 -3.65 -1.46
CA SER A 2 15.68 -2.81 -2.39
C SER A 2 16.46 -1.53 -2.67
N THR A 3 16.37 -1.01 -3.90
CA THR A 3 16.98 0.27 -4.26
C THR A 3 15.93 1.36 -4.16
N VAL A 4 16.22 2.43 -3.43
CA VAL A 4 15.36 3.62 -3.31
C VAL A 4 16.15 4.83 -3.77
N THR A 5 15.55 5.65 -4.65
CA THR A 5 16.12 6.92 -5.12
C THR A 5 15.34 8.08 -4.52
N ILE A 6 16.01 8.99 -3.82
CA ILE A 6 15.38 10.16 -3.19
C ILE A 6 15.86 11.41 -3.93
N ARG A 7 14.93 12.20 -4.47
CA ARG A 7 15.21 13.49 -5.12
C ARG A 7 15.04 14.64 -4.13
N GLY A 8 15.73 15.76 -4.40
CA GLY A 8 15.59 16.99 -3.60
C GLY A 8 16.36 17.00 -2.28
N VAL A 9 17.32 16.08 -2.09
CA VAL A 9 18.22 16.12 -0.93
C VAL A 9 19.19 17.30 -1.07
N ASP A 10 19.28 18.14 -0.04
CA ASP A 10 20.25 19.24 -0.01
C ASP A 10 21.68 18.70 -0.12
N GLU A 11 22.42 19.20 -1.12
CA GLU A 11 23.74 18.67 -1.50
C GLU A 11 24.79 18.88 -0.40
N LYS A 12 24.71 20.01 0.32
CA LYS A 12 25.63 20.31 1.43
C LYS A 12 25.40 19.34 2.58
N THR A 13 24.14 19.05 2.89
CA THR A 13 23.74 18.10 3.93
C THR A 13 24.19 16.68 3.57
N TYR A 14 23.95 16.23 2.33
CA TYR A 14 24.41 14.93 1.85
C TYR A 14 25.93 14.77 1.97
N ARG A 15 26.70 15.80 1.58
CA ARG A 15 28.18 15.78 1.70
C ARG A 15 28.64 15.60 3.15
N LYS A 16 28.03 16.32 4.10
CA LYS A 16 28.35 16.18 5.53
C LYS A 16 28.05 14.78 6.04
N ILE A 17 26.85 14.26 5.73
CA ILE A 17 26.46 12.89 6.14
C ILE A 17 27.41 11.85 5.55
N LYS A 18 27.77 11.98 4.26
CA LYS A 18 28.72 11.08 3.61
C LYS A 18 30.10 11.08 4.29
N ALA A 19 30.60 12.26 4.67
CA ALA A 19 31.86 12.38 5.40
C ALA A 19 31.78 11.71 6.79
N ILE A 20 30.70 11.95 7.53
CA ILE A 20 30.47 11.33 8.85
C ILE A 20 30.36 9.80 8.72
N ALA A 21 29.65 9.31 7.70
CA ALA A 21 29.53 7.88 7.44
C ALA A 21 30.90 7.22 7.21
N ALA A 22 31.75 7.86 6.40
CA ALA A 22 33.11 7.40 6.17
C ALA A 22 33.96 7.40 7.45
N LEU A 23 33.88 8.45 8.27
CA LEU A 23 34.59 8.53 9.56
C LEU A 23 34.13 7.47 10.56
N ARG A 24 32.84 7.09 10.54
CA ARG A 24 32.26 6.08 11.43
C ARG A 24 32.36 4.65 10.90
N GLY A 25 32.83 4.46 9.66
CA GLY A 25 32.88 3.13 9.03
C GLY A 25 31.51 2.52 8.73
N VAL A 26 30.48 3.34 8.54
CA VAL A 26 29.09 2.88 8.26
C VAL A 26 28.65 3.33 6.87
N LYS A 27 27.60 2.70 6.31
CA LYS A 27 27.06 3.14 5.02
C LYS A 27 26.14 4.33 5.23
N VAL A 28 26.06 5.21 4.22
CA VAL A 28 25.09 6.32 4.22
C VAL A 28 23.65 5.79 4.37
N GLY A 29 23.35 4.63 3.79
CA GLY A 29 22.05 3.96 3.96
C GLY A 29 21.73 3.61 5.41
N ASP A 30 22.72 3.22 6.21
CA ASP A 30 22.52 2.90 7.63
C ASP A 30 22.11 4.16 8.41
N ILE A 31 22.80 5.28 8.16
CA ILE A 31 22.46 6.59 8.76
C ILE A 31 21.07 7.06 8.31
N VAL A 32 20.72 6.90 7.02
CA VAL A 32 19.39 7.25 6.53
C VAL A 32 18.32 6.41 7.23
N ASN A 33 18.54 5.10 7.41
CA ASN A 33 17.62 4.24 8.14
C ASN A 33 17.48 4.65 9.61
N GLU A 34 18.57 5.00 10.29
CA GLU A 34 18.53 5.54 11.65
C GLU A 34 17.73 6.84 11.72
N ALA A 35 17.95 7.77 10.79
CA ALA A 35 17.24 9.04 10.73
C ALA A 35 15.74 8.85 10.46
N LEU A 36 15.36 7.91 9.59
CA LEU A 36 13.96 7.57 9.33
C LEU A 36 13.28 6.99 10.57
N LYS A 37 13.94 6.08 11.29
CA LYS A 37 13.43 5.53 12.56
C LYS A 37 13.25 6.63 13.60
N LEU A 38 14.24 7.53 13.73
CA LEU A 38 14.16 8.67 14.65
C LEU A 38 12.99 9.59 14.27
N TRP A 39 12.84 9.91 12.98
CA TRP A 39 11.75 10.74 12.47
C TRP A 39 10.37 10.17 12.82
N LEU A 40 10.19 8.85 12.69
CA LEU A 40 8.97 8.16 13.09
C LEU A 40 8.76 8.22 14.61
N SER A 41 9.82 8.08 15.41
CA SER A 41 9.72 8.06 16.87
C SER A 41 9.34 9.41 17.49
N ILE A 42 9.68 10.53 16.83
CA ILE A 42 9.38 11.89 17.33
C ILE A 42 8.03 12.44 16.83
N ARG A 43 7.27 11.63 16.07
CA ARG A 43 5.94 11.96 15.55
C ARG A 43 4.94 10.84 15.86
N PRO A 44 4.69 10.53 17.14
CA PRO A 44 3.80 9.44 17.53
C PRO A 44 2.38 9.63 16.97
N GLU A 45 1.92 10.87 16.79
CA GLU A 45 0.59 11.18 16.26
C GLU A 45 0.46 10.79 14.77
N VAL A 46 1.54 10.98 14.00
CA VAL A 46 1.59 10.57 12.58
C VAL A 46 1.66 9.05 12.49
N LEU A 47 2.41 8.42 13.39
CA LEU A 47 2.50 6.97 13.46
C LEU A 47 1.17 6.34 13.87
N GLU A 48 0.47 6.90 14.86
CA GLU A 48 -0.86 6.44 15.30
C GLU A 48 -1.92 6.66 14.21
N ALA A 49 -1.91 7.81 13.54
CA ALA A 49 -2.75 8.05 12.38
C ALA A 49 -2.46 7.03 11.26
N PHE A 50 -1.19 6.72 11.01
CA PHE A 50 -0.81 5.70 10.03
C PHE A 50 -1.24 4.30 10.46
N SER A 51 -0.96 3.87 11.70
CA SER A 51 -1.33 2.55 12.22
C SER A 51 -2.83 2.33 12.18
N THR A 52 -3.64 3.33 12.54
CA THR A 52 -5.10 3.22 12.45
C THR A 52 -5.60 3.10 11.02
N ILE A 53 -4.97 3.80 10.07
CA ILE A 53 -5.25 3.65 8.63
C ILE A 53 -4.83 2.26 8.13
N ASP A 54 -3.67 1.76 8.56
CA ASP A 54 -3.10 0.47 8.16
C ASP A 54 -3.94 -0.70 8.69
N GLU A 55 -4.38 -0.64 9.95
CA GLU A 55 -5.30 -1.61 10.55
C GLU A 55 -6.67 -1.62 9.86
N GLU A 56 -7.20 -0.45 9.49
CA GLU A 56 -8.44 -0.34 8.71
C GLU A 56 -8.25 -0.86 7.27
N ALA A 57 -7.10 -0.61 6.66
CA ALA A 57 -6.74 -1.13 5.35
C ALA A 57 -6.64 -2.66 5.34
N ASP A 58 -6.00 -3.25 6.34
CA ASP A 58 -5.91 -4.70 6.50
C ASP A 58 -7.28 -5.34 6.74
N ARG A 59 -8.14 -4.71 7.56
CA ARG A 59 -9.54 -5.16 7.74
C ARG A 59 -10.31 -5.11 6.42
N ASN A 60 -10.21 -4.02 5.67
CA ASN A 60 -10.90 -3.88 4.39
C ASN A 60 -10.38 -4.90 3.35
N ARG A 61 -9.07 -5.15 3.32
CA ARG A 61 -8.47 -6.14 2.41
C ARG A 61 -8.97 -7.54 2.72
N LYS A 62 -8.97 -7.94 4.00
CA LYS A 62 -9.51 -9.24 4.45
C LYS A 62 -10.98 -9.40 4.08
N ALA A 63 -11.79 -8.35 4.26
CA ALA A 63 -13.20 -8.35 3.89
C ALA A 63 -13.41 -8.47 2.37
N TYR A 64 -12.57 -7.79 1.57
CA TYR A 64 -12.60 -7.94 0.13
C TYR A 64 -12.24 -9.37 -0.32
N GLU A 65 -11.19 -9.95 0.27
CA GLU A 65 -10.75 -11.31 -0.05
C GLU A 65 -11.80 -12.37 0.31
N SER A 66 -12.45 -12.23 1.47
CA SER A 66 -13.51 -13.17 1.89
C SER A 66 -14.76 -13.07 1.02
N LEU A 67 -15.09 -11.86 0.56
CA LEU A 67 -16.25 -11.60 -0.30
C LEU A 67 -15.96 -11.82 -1.79
N ARG A 68 -14.71 -12.06 -2.19
CA ARG A 68 -14.28 -12.09 -3.60
C ARG A 68 -15.17 -12.97 -4.47
N SER A 69 -15.42 -14.20 -4.04
CA SER A 69 -16.27 -15.16 -4.77
C SER A 69 -17.72 -14.69 -4.88
N GLU A 70 -18.25 -14.00 -3.86
CA GLU A 70 -19.60 -13.45 -3.90
C GLU A 70 -19.70 -12.20 -4.75
N LEU A 71 -18.63 -11.41 -4.86
CA LEU A 71 -18.60 -10.19 -5.64
C LEU A 71 -18.60 -10.47 -7.15
N GLU A 72 -18.20 -11.66 -7.58
CA GLU A 72 -18.24 -12.08 -9.00
C GLU A 72 -19.64 -11.98 -9.62
N LYS A 73 -20.72 -12.06 -8.83
CA LYS A 73 -22.09 -11.88 -9.33
C LYS A 73 -22.42 -10.44 -9.74
N TYR A 74 -21.60 -9.47 -9.33
CA TYR A 74 -21.79 -8.04 -9.57
C TYR A 74 -20.88 -7.51 -10.70
N LYS A 75 -20.65 -8.31 -11.75
CA LYS A 75 -19.79 -7.93 -12.90
C LYS A 75 -20.20 -6.58 -13.49
N GLY A 76 -19.19 -5.77 -13.83
CA GLY A 76 -19.36 -4.44 -14.42
C GLY A 76 -19.66 -3.32 -13.41
N LYS A 77 -20.02 -3.67 -12.17
CA LYS A 77 -20.32 -2.71 -11.10
C LYS A 77 -19.09 -2.40 -10.24
N TYR A 78 -19.19 -1.32 -9.48
CA TYR A 78 -18.21 -0.87 -8.50
C TYR A 78 -18.62 -1.35 -7.11
N VAL A 79 -17.66 -1.87 -6.37
CA VAL A 79 -17.83 -2.32 -4.99
C VAL A 79 -17.12 -1.35 -4.07
N ALA A 80 -17.81 -0.92 -3.01
CA ALA A 80 -17.25 -0.10 -1.94
C ALA A 80 -17.15 -0.92 -0.65
N ILE A 81 -15.96 -0.98 -0.06
CA ILE A 81 -15.70 -1.67 1.21
C ILE A 81 -15.02 -0.70 2.17
N ALA A 82 -15.53 -0.60 3.39
CA ALA A 82 -14.95 0.16 4.47
C ALA A 82 -15.28 -0.48 5.82
N HIS A 83 -14.52 -0.13 6.87
CA HIS A 83 -14.71 -0.68 8.23
C HIS A 83 -14.73 -2.23 8.29
N GLY A 84 -14.10 -2.91 7.34
CA GLY A 84 -14.09 -4.37 7.22
C GLY A 84 -15.39 -4.98 6.70
N SER A 85 -16.26 -4.23 6.02
CA SER A 85 -17.49 -4.75 5.44
C SER A 85 -17.84 -4.12 4.10
N LEU A 86 -18.69 -4.82 3.33
CA LEU A 86 -19.26 -4.31 2.08
C LEU A 86 -20.28 -3.21 2.39
N LEU A 87 -19.98 -1.98 1.96
CA LEU A 87 -20.93 -0.86 2.06
C LEU A 87 -22.03 -0.97 1.01
N GLY A 88 -21.68 -1.45 -0.19
CA GLY A 88 -22.62 -1.61 -1.28
C GLY A 88 -21.97 -1.86 -2.64
N VAL A 89 -22.85 -2.00 -3.63
CA VAL A 89 -22.51 -2.21 -5.03
C VAL A 89 -23.18 -1.09 -5.84
N TYR A 90 -22.42 -0.42 -6.68
CA TYR A 90 -22.80 0.82 -7.37
C TYR A 90 -22.49 0.73 -8.85
N ASP A 91 -23.19 1.51 -9.67
CA ASP A 91 -22.98 1.51 -11.12
C ASP A 91 -21.87 2.49 -11.53
N SER A 92 -21.48 3.42 -10.64
CA SER A 92 -20.41 4.39 -10.89
C SER A 92 -19.35 4.43 -9.77
N ILE A 93 -18.12 4.80 -10.16
CA ILE A 93 -17.03 5.04 -9.20
C ILE A 93 -17.36 6.17 -8.22
N LYS A 94 -18.10 7.18 -8.69
CA LYS A 94 -18.46 8.35 -7.90
C LYS A 94 -19.39 7.98 -6.75
N GLU A 95 -20.45 7.22 -7.03
CA GLU A 95 -21.37 6.74 -5.99
C GLU A 95 -20.68 5.83 -4.97
N ALA A 96 -19.78 4.95 -5.44
CA ALA A 96 -19.00 4.09 -4.57
C ALA A 96 -18.04 4.89 -3.67
N ALA A 97 -17.39 5.93 -4.21
CA ALA A 97 -16.52 6.82 -3.43
C ALA A 97 -17.33 7.64 -2.42
N GLU A 98 -18.47 8.20 -2.82
CA GLU A 98 -19.36 8.94 -1.91
C GLU A 98 -19.88 8.04 -0.77
N ALA A 99 -20.10 6.75 -1.02
CA ALA A 99 -20.49 5.80 0.02
C ALA A 99 -19.38 5.60 1.07
N VAL A 100 -18.12 5.51 0.63
CA VAL A 100 -16.96 5.43 1.52
C VAL A 100 -16.81 6.72 2.33
N GLU A 101 -16.96 7.88 1.69
CA GLU A 101 -16.90 9.19 2.37
C GLU A 101 -18.00 9.34 3.42
N ARG A 102 -19.25 8.96 3.09
CA ARG A 102 -20.39 8.98 4.04
C ARG A 102 -20.19 8.04 5.22
N ALA A 103 -19.46 6.93 5.02
CA ALA A 103 -19.12 6.01 6.11
C ALA A 103 -18.03 6.56 7.05
N ASN A 104 -17.48 7.76 6.78
CA ASN A 104 -16.45 8.42 7.56
C ASN A 104 -15.25 7.49 7.84
N ALA A 105 -14.90 6.67 6.86
CA ALA A 105 -13.82 5.70 6.92
C ALA A 105 -12.47 6.38 6.71
N ARG A 106 -11.43 6.01 7.47
CA ARG A 106 -10.08 6.54 7.22
C ARG A 106 -9.42 5.87 6.03
N HIS A 107 -9.89 4.67 5.69
CA HIS A 107 -9.50 3.93 4.50
C HIS A 107 -10.72 3.19 3.91
N GLY A 108 -10.86 3.21 2.59
CA GLY A 108 -11.89 2.45 1.89
C GLY A 108 -11.39 1.94 0.55
N ILE A 109 -11.90 0.78 0.14
CA ILE A 109 -11.58 0.15 -1.14
C ILE A 109 -12.74 0.39 -2.09
N VAL A 110 -12.46 1.02 -3.22
CA VAL A 110 -13.38 1.10 -4.36
C VAL A 110 -12.78 0.33 -5.52
N LYS A 111 -13.43 -0.76 -5.93
CA LYS A 111 -12.93 -1.61 -7.03
C LYS A 111 -14.05 -1.95 -8.00
N LYS A 112 -13.75 -1.84 -9.30
CA LYS A 112 -14.64 -2.34 -10.35
C LYS A 112 -14.50 -3.86 -10.46
N ILE A 113 -15.61 -4.57 -10.41
CA ILE A 113 -15.61 -6.02 -10.62
C ILE A 113 -15.61 -6.27 -12.14
N VAL A 114 -14.48 -6.77 -12.63
CA VAL A 114 -14.31 -7.21 -14.02
C VAL A 114 -14.05 -8.70 -14.02
N GLU A 115 -14.29 -9.39 -15.14
CA GLU A 115 -13.74 -10.72 -15.32
C GLU A 115 -12.22 -10.62 -15.25
N GLU A 116 -11.63 -11.27 -14.26
CA GLU A 116 -10.20 -11.49 -14.25
C GLU A 116 -9.91 -12.43 -15.42
N ALA A 117 -9.31 -11.90 -16.49
CA ALA A 117 -8.71 -12.74 -17.50
C ALA A 117 -7.71 -13.66 -16.78
N PRO A 118 -7.68 -14.98 -17.06
CA PRO A 118 -6.75 -15.87 -16.40
C PRO A 118 -5.34 -15.31 -16.57
N GLU A 119 -4.68 -15.07 -15.43
CA GLU A 119 -3.32 -14.57 -15.43
C GLU A 119 -2.45 -15.63 -16.10
N LYS A 120 -1.92 -15.32 -17.29
CA LYS A 120 -0.97 -16.20 -17.97
C LYS A 120 0.33 -16.19 -17.16
N VAL A 121 0.42 -17.11 -16.22
CA VAL A 121 1.68 -17.43 -15.56
C VAL A 121 2.50 -18.23 -16.55
N GLU A 122 3.60 -17.67 -17.07
CA GLU A 122 4.63 -18.49 -17.71
C GLU A 122 5.27 -19.36 -16.63
N LEU A 123 4.77 -20.58 -16.49
CA LEU A 123 5.48 -21.65 -15.81
C LEU A 123 6.68 -21.95 -16.69
N GLY A 124 7.83 -21.37 -16.37
CA GLY A 124 9.11 -21.54 -17.07
C GLY A 124 9.64 -22.98 -16.96
N TRP A 125 8.89 -23.93 -17.51
CA TRP A 125 9.29 -25.31 -17.64
C TRP A 125 10.05 -25.43 -18.95
N SER A 126 11.37 -25.42 -18.87
CA SER A 126 12.20 -25.92 -19.96
C SER A 126 11.86 -27.40 -20.17
N LEU A 127 11.45 -27.75 -21.39
CA LEU A 127 11.47 -29.13 -21.88
C LEU A 127 12.88 -29.68 -21.65
N VAL A 128 13.00 -30.67 -20.77
CA VAL A 128 14.17 -31.54 -20.77
C VAL A 128 13.87 -32.60 -21.83
N GLU A 129 14.48 -32.46 -23.00
CA GLU A 129 14.52 -33.54 -23.97
C GLU A 129 15.37 -34.68 -23.39
N LEU A 130 14.80 -35.89 -23.41
CA LEU A 130 15.46 -37.15 -23.02
C LEU A 130 16.41 -37.62 -24.12
#